data_AF-A0A956L5L1-F1
#
_entry.id   AF-A0A956L5L1-F1
#
_cell.length_a   1.000
_cell.length_b   1.000
_cell.length_c   1.000
_cell.angle_alpha   90.00
_cell.angle_beta   90.00
_cell.angle_gamma   90.00
#
_symmetry.space_group_name_H-M   'P 1'
#
loop_
_entity.id
_entity.type
_entity.pdbx_description
1 polymer ?
#
loop_
_entity_poly.entity_id
_entity_poly.type
_entity_poly.pdbx_seq_one_letter_code
_entity_poly.pdbx_strand_id
1 'polypeptide(L)'
;ALAACDLEERAEAVLRAHIERHASAEAVVVELGRVLLRAGRDAALQALVEASMQAEPLRAQGHWLRACSRERLGDLDAAAEQLEALLVLDPEADVPRHRLASVERRRGRHAQALSHLRWLAEHEPPGDHDWDRMTEATIVGDWAQVRDSARRLELRIEGLDAEGPIDVPMGLCRVRFGEDDGAQHDYYAERRGPVTARVVQLAGPRRREHFEDLVVFDAGPVNPRPEPNGDGDGDGDGDDEWEPIYPVVAVLEPGGRRTWALDGVHPGPEAWDALVARLEALGGLIRVRSDAAYQHDDPDDEGRSLPGIYAYACMPEALEPAQLHAQLTEWTAGWERPLVWPELAAALPDGPERQRELARVAEVTDRYAL
;
A
#
# COMPACT_ATOMS: atom_id res chain seq x y z
N ALA A 1 15.99 -28.13 -0.42
CA ALA A 1 14.85 -28.85 -1.04
C ALA A 1 14.79 -30.30 -0.58
N LEU A 2 15.65 -31.20 -1.05
CA LEU A 2 15.60 -32.64 -0.70
C LEU A 2 15.64 -32.94 0.82
N ALA A 3 16.51 -32.26 1.57
CA ALA A 3 16.57 -32.41 3.03
C ALA A 3 15.33 -31.88 3.76
N ALA A 4 14.64 -30.87 3.21
CA ALA A 4 13.39 -30.37 3.78
C ALA A 4 12.23 -31.34 3.53
N CYS A 5 12.15 -31.91 2.32
CA CYS A 5 11.19 -32.96 1.99
C CYS A 5 11.37 -34.21 2.88
N ASP A 6 12.61 -34.66 3.12
CA ASP A 6 12.89 -35.80 3.99
C ASP A 6 12.46 -35.56 5.45
N LEU A 7 12.67 -34.33 5.95
CA LEU A 7 12.24 -33.94 7.29
C LEU A 7 10.71 -33.92 7.42
N GLU A 8 9.99 -33.43 6.41
CA GLU A 8 8.54 -33.40 6.38
C GLU A 8 7.93 -34.80 6.32
N GLU A 9 8.48 -35.70 5.50
CA GLU A 9 8.01 -37.09 5.39
C GLU A 9 8.23 -37.86 6.70
N ARG A 10 9.39 -37.67 7.34
CA ARG A 10 9.67 -38.27 8.66
C ARG A 10 8.77 -37.72 9.74
N ALA A 11 8.51 -36.41 9.74
CA ALA A 11 7.59 -35.78 10.68
C ALA A 11 6.16 -36.31 10.52
N GLU A 12 5.68 -36.42 9.28
CA GLU A 12 4.38 -37.02 8.96
C GLU A 12 4.27 -38.45 9.52
N ALA A 13 5.25 -39.30 9.24
CA ALA A 13 5.24 -40.70 9.70
C ALA A 13 5.19 -40.82 11.23
N VAL A 14 5.96 -40.00 11.95
CA VAL A 14 5.98 -39.98 13.42
C VAL A 14 4.63 -39.53 13.98
N LEU A 15 4.04 -38.47 13.42
CA LEU A 15 2.75 -37.94 13.89
C LEU A 15 1.60 -38.92 13.64
N ARG A 16 1.57 -39.59 12.48
CA ARG A 16 0.58 -40.64 12.19
C ARG A 16 0.70 -41.82 13.17
N ALA A 17 1.91 -42.31 13.39
CA ALA A 17 2.15 -43.39 14.34
C ALA A 17 1.78 -42.99 15.78
N HIS A 18 1.89 -41.70 16.13
CA HIS A 18 1.46 -41.20 17.44
C HIS A 18 -0.07 -41.23 17.57
N ILE A 19 -0.80 -40.74 16.56
CA ILE A 19 -2.28 -40.73 16.53
C ILE A 19 -2.83 -42.16 16.62
N GLU A 20 -2.20 -43.13 15.96
CA GLU A 20 -2.60 -44.54 16.03
C GLU A 20 -2.43 -45.15 17.43
N ARG A 21 -1.45 -44.67 18.21
CA ARG A 21 -1.09 -45.24 19.53
C ARG A 21 -1.73 -44.51 20.70
N HIS A 22 -2.06 -43.23 20.56
CA HIS A 22 -2.57 -42.39 21.64
C HIS A 22 -3.80 -41.62 21.16
N ALA A 23 -4.94 -41.85 21.82
CA ALA A 23 -6.23 -41.23 21.48
C ALA A 23 -6.32 -39.72 21.84
N SER A 24 -5.28 -39.11 22.44
CA SER A 24 -5.20 -37.66 22.62
C SER A 24 -4.75 -37.01 21.30
N ALA A 25 -5.69 -36.87 20.38
CA ALA A 25 -5.44 -36.62 18.98
C ALA A 25 -5.44 -35.14 18.58
N GLU A 26 -6.07 -34.24 19.33
CA GLU A 26 -6.36 -32.86 18.89
C GLU A 26 -5.11 -32.07 18.46
N ALA A 27 -4.15 -31.86 19.36
CA ALA A 27 -2.93 -31.10 19.06
C ALA A 27 -2.10 -31.80 17.97
N VAL A 28 -2.04 -33.13 17.99
CA VAL A 28 -1.25 -33.93 17.04
C VAL A 28 -1.87 -33.92 15.64
N VAL A 29 -3.20 -33.88 15.54
CA VAL A 29 -3.95 -33.73 14.28
C VAL A 29 -3.69 -32.35 13.66
N VAL A 30 -3.68 -31.29 14.47
CA VAL A 30 -3.34 -29.95 13.99
C VAL A 30 -1.90 -29.89 13.48
N GLU A 31 -0.94 -30.46 14.22
CA GLU A 31 0.46 -30.53 13.79
C GLU A 31 0.66 -31.36 12.52
N LEU A 32 -0.02 -32.51 12.42
CA LEU A 32 -0.01 -33.31 11.19
C LEU A 32 -0.57 -32.49 10.01
N GLY A 33 -1.69 -31.81 10.19
CA GLY A 33 -2.27 -30.96 9.16
C GLY A 33 -1.34 -29.81 8.74
N ARG A 34 -0.60 -29.19 9.68
CA ARG A 34 0.44 -28.18 9.38
C ARG A 34 1.57 -28.76 8.53
N VAL A 35 2.04 -29.98 8.85
CA VAL A 35 3.06 -30.67 8.05
C VAL A 35 2.54 -30.95 6.64
N LEU A 36 1.32 -31.47 6.50
CA LEU A 36 0.71 -31.77 5.20
C LEU A 36 0.51 -30.51 4.34
N LEU A 37 0.12 -29.39 4.96
CA LEU A 37 -0.01 -28.10 4.28
C LEU A 37 1.33 -27.60 3.72
N ARG A 38 2.40 -27.65 4.51
CA ARG A 38 3.75 -27.23 4.07
C ARG A 38 4.30 -28.12 2.95
N ALA A 39 4.08 -29.43 3.06
CA ALA A 39 4.51 -30.42 2.08
C ALA A 39 3.64 -30.46 0.81
N GLY A 40 2.57 -29.65 0.71
CA GLY A 40 1.63 -29.65 -0.42
C GLY A 40 0.90 -30.99 -0.63
N ARG A 41 0.70 -31.77 0.44
CA ARG A 41 0.08 -33.11 0.40
C ARG A 41 -1.44 -33.00 0.49
N ASP A 42 -2.04 -32.35 -0.51
CA ASP A 42 -3.45 -31.93 -0.50
C ASP A 42 -4.44 -33.08 -0.27
N ALA A 43 -4.25 -34.22 -0.94
CA ALA A 43 -5.12 -35.39 -0.80
C ALA A 43 -5.06 -36.00 0.62
N ALA A 44 -3.87 -36.06 1.20
CA ALA A 44 -3.68 -36.57 2.57
C ALA A 44 -4.25 -35.60 3.61
N LEU A 45 -4.14 -34.28 3.37
CA LEU A 45 -4.77 -33.27 4.20
C LEU A 45 -6.30 -33.36 4.13
N GLN A 46 -6.86 -33.53 2.93
CA GLN A 46 -8.30 -33.69 2.75
C GLN A 46 -8.82 -34.91 3.51
N ALA A 47 -8.14 -36.05 3.42
CA ALA A 47 -8.52 -37.25 4.17
C ALA A 47 -8.45 -37.03 5.68
N LEU A 48 -7.45 -36.30 6.18
CA LEU A 48 -7.34 -35.94 7.60
C LEU A 48 -8.49 -35.02 8.04
N VAL A 49 -8.84 -34.02 7.23
CA VAL A 49 -9.95 -33.11 7.47
C VAL A 49 -11.26 -33.89 7.55
N GLU A 50 -11.54 -34.74 6.56
CA GLU A 50 -12.76 -35.56 6.51
C GLU A 50 -12.87 -36.46 7.74
N ALA A 51 -11.79 -37.17 8.10
CA ALA A 51 -11.77 -38.00 9.31
C ALA A 51 -12.00 -37.19 10.60
N SER A 52 -11.38 -36.01 10.71
CA SER A 52 -11.52 -35.13 11.88
C SER A 52 -12.95 -34.59 12.01
N MET A 53 -13.61 -34.24 10.90
CA MET A 53 -14.99 -33.74 10.91
C MET A 53 -16.03 -34.79 11.33
N GLN A 54 -15.74 -36.08 11.10
CA GLN A 54 -16.62 -37.19 11.51
C GLN A 54 -16.49 -37.54 13.00
N ALA A 55 -15.40 -37.16 13.65
CA ALA A 55 -15.19 -37.42 15.08
C ALA A 55 -15.54 -36.17 15.89
N GLU A 56 -16.57 -36.25 16.75
CA GLU A 56 -17.03 -35.14 17.60
C GLU A 56 -15.87 -34.37 18.29
N PRO A 57 -14.89 -35.02 18.95
CA PRO A 57 -13.83 -34.30 19.65
C PRO A 57 -12.83 -33.59 18.72
N LEU A 58 -12.79 -33.96 17.42
CA LEU A 58 -11.85 -33.42 16.45
C LEU A 58 -12.50 -32.44 15.46
N ARG A 59 -13.80 -32.18 15.59
CA ARG A 59 -14.53 -31.40 14.59
C ARG A 59 -14.01 -29.97 14.47
N ALA A 60 -13.68 -29.32 15.58
CA ALA A 60 -13.08 -27.99 15.58
C ALA A 60 -11.75 -27.98 14.83
N GLN A 61 -10.89 -28.99 15.05
CA GLN A 61 -9.62 -29.15 14.34
C GLN A 61 -9.84 -29.44 12.84
N GLY A 62 -10.89 -30.18 12.49
CA GLY A 62 -11.32 -30.38 11.11
C GLY A 62 -11.66 -29.06 10.41
N HIS A 63 -12.46 -28.20 11.05
CA HIS A 63 -12.76 -26.86 10.54
C HIS A 63 -11.49 -26.00 10.43
N TRP A 64 -10.63 -26.00 11.45
CA TRP A 64 -9.36 -25.27 11.44
C TRP A 64 -8.47 -25.66 10.27
N LEU A 65 -8.25 -26.96 10.06
CA LEU A 65 -7.40 -27.46 8.98
C LEU A 65 -7.99 -27.15 7.60
N ARG A 66 -9.32 -27.23 7.47
CA ARG A 66 -10.01 -26.86 6.24
C ARG A 66 -9.89 -25.36 5.97
N ALA A 67 -10.04 -24.50 6.97
CA ALA A 67 -9.82 -23.06 6.86
C ALA A 67 -8.40 -22.76 6.35
N CYS A 68 -7.38 -23.30 7.02
CA CYS A 68 -5.98 -23.13 6.63
C CYS A 68 -5.72 -23.58 5.18
N SER A 69 -6.33 -24.69 4.76
CA SER A 69 -6.22 -25.16 3.38
C SER A 69 -6.88 -24.20 2.38
N ARG A 70 -8.03 -23.62 2.72
CA ARG A 70 -8.77 -22.70 1.84
C ARG A 70 -8.03 -21.38 1.69
N GLU A 71 -7.47 -20.85 2.78
CA GLU A 71 -6.63 -19.65 2.72
C GLU A 71 -5.41 -19.82 1.82
N ARG A 72 -4.73 -20.97 1.89
CA ARG A 72 -3.58 -21.28 1.02
C ARG A 72 -3.97 -21.31 -0.46
N LEU A 73 -5.20 -21.75 -0.76
CA LEU A 73 -5.75 -21.76 -2.11
C LEU A 73 -6.34 -20.40 -2.54
N GLY A 74 -6.29 -19.37 -1.68
CA GLY A 74 -6.86 -18.05 -1.94
C GLY A 74 -8.39 -17.98 -1.81
N ASP A 75 -9.04 -19.05 -1.36
CA ASP A 75 -10.49 -19.15 -1.19
C ASP A 75 -10.89 -18.57 0.19
N LEU A 76 -10.86 -17.24 0.29
CA LEU A 76 -11.05 -16.53 1.56
C LEU A 76 -12.49 -16.63 2.09
N ASP A 77 -13.48 -16.70 1.20
CA ASP A 77 -14.88 -16.88 1.58
C ASP A 77 -15.07 -18.23 2.27
N ALA A 78 -14.59 -19.32 1.67
CA ALA A 78 -14.69 -20.64 2.29
C ALA A 78 -13.83 -20.75 3.55
N ALA A 79 -12.69 -20.05 3.64
CA ALA A 79 -11.90 -20.01 4.86
C ALA A 79 -12.67 -19.39 6.02
N ALA A 80 -13.32 -18.25 5.78
CA ALA A 80 -14.15 -17.57 6.78
C ALA A 80 -15.29 -18.47 7.27
N GLU A 81 -16.03 -19.10 6.36
CA GLU A 81 -17.11 -20.03 6.72
C GLU A 81 -16.65 -21.17 7.65
N GLN A 82 -15.45 -21.70 7.43
CA GLN A 82 -14.90 -22.74 8.30
C GLN A 82 -14.49 -22.20 9.67
N LEU A 83 -13.93 -21.00 9.74
CA LEU A 83 -13.56 -20.37 11.01
C LEU A 83 -14.80 -19.98 11.82
N GLU A 84 -15.85 -19.47 11.16
CA GLU A 84 -17.14 -19.21 11.79
C GLU A 84 -17.76 -20.50 12.35
N ALA A 85 -17.75 -21.59 11.58
CA ALA A 85 -18.24 -22.88 12.05
C ALA A 85 -17.41 -23.42 13.23
N LEU A 86 -16.10 -23.19 13.24
CA LEU A 86 -15.25 -23.50 14.39
C LEU A 86 -15.67 -22.68 15.62
N LEU A 87 -15.85 -21.37 15.48
CA LEU A 87 -16.26 -20.49 16.58
C LEU A 87 -17.68 -20.76 17.11
N VAL A 88 -18.52 -21.47 16.35
CA VAL A 88 -19.80 -22.01 16.87
C VAL A 88 -19.55 -23.16 17.86
N LEU A 89 -18.53 -23.99 17.60
CA LEU A 89 -18.16 -25.12 18.47
C LEU A 89 -17.36 -24.67 19.69
N ASP A 90 -16.48 -23.68 19.50
CA ASP A 90 -15.66 -23.08 20.56
C ASP A 90 -15.67 -21.55 20.44
N PRO A 91 -16.66 -20.87 21.07
CA PRO A 91 -16.80 -19.42 21.00
C PRO A 91 -15.67 -18.64 21.66
N GLU A 92 -14.92 -19.26 22.58
CA GLU A 92 -13.85 -18.62 23.35
C GLU A 92 -12.46 -18.83 22.71
N ALA A 93 -12.38 -19.54 21.59
CA ALA A 93 -11.13 -19.73 20.87
C ALA A 93 -10.61 -18.42 20.26
N ASP A 94 -9.50 -17.93 20.80
CA ASP A 94 -8.78 -16.73 20.37
C ASP A 94 -8.09 -16.90 19.02
N VAL A 95 -7.31 -17.97 18.84
CA VAL A 95 -6.49 -18.21 17.63
C VAL A 95 -7.34 -18.27 16.34
N PRO A 96 -8.47 -18.99 16.28
CA PRO A 96 -9.40 -18.94 15.15
C PRO A 96 -9.99 -17.56 14.91
N ARG A 97 -10.21 -16.79 15.98
CA ARG A 97 -10.80 -15.45 15.88
C ARG A 97 -9.81 -14.41 15.36
N HIS A 98 -8.55 -14.45 15.79
CA HIS A 98 -7.45 -13.69 15.16
C HIS A 98 -7.37 -13.98 13.65
N ARG A 99 -7.39 -15.26 13.30
CA ARG A 99 -7.33 -15.68 11.89
C ARG A 99 -8.56 -15.22 11.11
N LEU A 100 -9.76 -15.32 11.67
CA LEU A 100 -10.98 -14.84 11.04
C LEU A 100 -10.97 -13.32 10.84
N ALA A 101 -10.51 -12.55 11.84
CA ALA A 101 -10.30 -11.12 11.68
C ALA A 101 -9.38 -10.83 10.47
N SER A 102 -8.22 -11.49 10.39
CA SER A 102 -7.29 -11.35 9.26
C SER A 102 -7.92 -11.73 7.91
N VAL A 103 -8.70 -12.82 7.84
CA VAL A 103 -9.42 -13.23 6.63
C VAL A 103 -10.45 -12.18 6.23
N GLU A 104 -11.25 -11.65 7.17
CA GLU A 104 -12.22 -10.58 6.89
C GLU A 104 -11.55 -9.30 6.39
N ARG A 105 -10.39 -8.91 6.95
CA ARG A 105 -9.58 -7.79 6.45
C ARG A 105 -9.19 -7.97 4.99
N ARG A 106 -8.67 -9.16 4.64
CA ARG A 106 -8.28 -9.51 3.25
C ARG A 106 -9.47 -9.60 2.29
N ARG A 107 -10.68 -9.86 2.80
CA ARG A 107 -11.95 -9.83 2.05
C ARG A 107 -12.53 -8.40 1.91
N GLY A 108 -11.89 -7.38 2.49
CA GLY A 108 -12.41 -6.01 2.56
C GLY A 108 -13.65 -5.86 3.45
N ARG A 109 -13.88 -6.81 4.37
CA ARG A 109 -15.02 -6.85 5.29
C ARG A 109 -14.65 -6.19 6.62
N HIS A 110 -14.29 -4.91 6.54
CA HIS A 110 -13.72 -4.14 7.65
C HIS A 110 -14.60 -4.11 8.91
N ALA A 111 -15.94 -4.01 8.75
CA ALA A 111 -16.86 -4.02 9.89
C ALA A 111 -16.90 -5.38 10.61
N GLN A 112 -16.86 -6.48 9.86
CA GLN A 112 -16.80 -7.84 10.41
C GLN A 112 -15.46 -8.07 11.11
N ALA A 113 -14.34 -7.71 10.47
CA ALA A 113 -13.01 -7.77 11.06
C ALA A 113 -12.96 -6.99 12.40
N LEU A 114 -13.46 -5.76 12.41
CA LEU A 114 -13.54 -4.93 13.61
C LEU A 114 -14.35 -5.59 14.73
N SER A 115 -15.44 -6.29 14.41
CA SER A 115 -16.22 -7.02 15.42
C SER A 115 -15.40 -8.12 16.11
N HIS A 116 -14.57 -8.86 15.37
CA HIS A 116 -13.69 -9.87 15.94
C HIS A 116 -12.57 -9.24 16.77
N LEU A 117 -11.97 -8.15 16.29
CA LEU A 117 -10.90 -7.42 16.98
C LEU A 117 -11.38 -6.75 18.27
N ARG A 118 -12.64 -6.30 18.35
CA ARG A 118 -13.25 -5.83 19.60
C ARG A 118 -13.33 -6.94 20.63
N TRP A 119 -13.80 -8.12 20.23
CA TRP A 119 -13.83 -9.27 21.14
C TRP A 119 -12.42 -9.61 21.63
N LEU A 120 -11.42 -9.64 20.73
CA LEU A 120 -10.03 -9.93 21.11
C LEU A 120 -9.50 -8.92 22.14
N ALA A 121 -9.74 -7.63 21.92
CA ALA A 121 -9.37 -6.60 22.89
C ALA A 121 -10.06 -6.79 24.26
N GLU A 122 -11.30 -7.25 24.30
CA GLU A 122 -12.00 -7.51 25.58
C GLU A 122 -11.43 -8.71 26.35
N HIS A 123 -10.82 -9.69 25.66
CA HIS A 123 -10.42 -10.98 26.25
C HIS A 123 -8.90 -11.17 26.34
N GLU A 124 -8.12 -10.37 25.62
CA GLU A 124 -6.67 -10.45 25.57
C GLU A 124 -6.00 -9.17 26.11
N PRO A 125 -4.77 -9.29 26.64
CA PRO A 125 -3.92 -8.14 26.90
C PRO A 125 -3.64 -7.32 25.63
N PRO A 126 -3.36 -6.02 25.73
CA PRO A 126 -3.04 -5.19 24.58
C PRO A 126 -1.91 -5.76 23.71
N GLY A 127 -2.04 -5.67 22.38
CA GLY A 127 -1.06 -6.23 21.45
C GLY A 127 -1.35 -5.93 19.99
N ASP A 128 -0.88 -6.79 19.08
CA ASP A 128 -0.99 -6.58 17.63
C ASP A 128 -2.45 -6.41 17.15
N HIS A 129 -3.39 -7.11 17.80
CA HIS A 129 -4.81 -6.96 17.49
C HIS A 129 -5.34 -5.55 17.74
N ASP A 130 -4.74 -4.76 18.63
CA ASP A 130 -5.14 -3.35 18.85
C ASP A 130 -4.70 -2.45 17.70
N TRP A 131 -3.56 -2.74 17.05
CA TRP A 131 -3.13 -2.05 15.83
C TRP A 131 -4.04 -2.36 14.65
N ASP A 132 -4.37 -3.64 14.47
CA ASP A 132 -5.38 -4.08 13.52
C ASP A 132 -6.73 -3.41 13.80
N ARG A 133 -7.15 -3.35 15.08
CA ARG A 133 -8.41 -2.73 15.48
C ARG A 133 -8.43 -1.24 15.13
N MET A 134 -7.33 -0.51 15.36
CA MET A 134 -7.23 0.90 14.94
C MET A 134 -7.34 1.06 13.42
N THR A 135 -6.71 0.17 12.65
CA THR A 135 -6.76 0.17 11.18
C THR A 135 -8.19 0.01 10.70
N GLU A 136 -8.88 -1.05 11.13
CA GLU A 136 -10.26 -1.34 10.73
C GLU A 136 -11.26 -0.29 11.24
N ALA A 137 -11.10 0.17 12.48
CA ALA A 137 -11.93 1.21 13.08
C ALA A 137 -11.81 2.55 12.34
N THR A 138 -10.61 2.92 11.89
CA THR A 138 -10.39 4.12 11.07
C THR A 138 -11.13 4.03 9.74
N ILE A 139 -11.05 2.88 9.06
CA ILE A 139 -11.71 2.67 7.76
C ILE A 139 -13.23 2.81 7.87
N VAL A 140 -13.84 2.30 8.94
CA VAL A 140 -15.30 2.40 9.15
C VAL A 140 -15.73 3.67 9.89
N GLY A 141 -14.79 4.55 10.26
CA GLY A 141 -15.06 5.80 10.96
C GLY A 141 -15.45 5.65 12.45
N ASP A 142 -15.11 4.52 13.09
CA ASP A 142 -15.33 4.31 14.53
C ASP A 142 -14.16 4.85 15.36
N TRP A 143 -14.14 6.17 15.51
CA TRP A 143 -13.06 6.84 16.20
C TRP A 143 -13.02 6.57 17.72
N ALA A 144 -14.10 6.07 18.31
CA ALA A 144 -14.10 5.68 19.72
C ALA A 144 -13.22 4.45 19.93
N GLN A 145 -13.31 3.47 19.02
CA GLN A 145 -12.48 2.27 19.07
C GLN A 145 -11.00 2.54 18.77
N VAL A 146 -10.71 3.49 17.87
CA VAL A 146 -9.33 3.93 17.62
C VAL A 146 -8.70 4.46 18.92
N ARG A 147 -9.42 5.34 19.64
CA ARG A 147 -8.96 5.91 20.90
C ARG A 147 -8.80 4.86 22.00
N ASP A 148 -9.76 3.95 22.11
CA ASP A 148 -9.69 2.88 23.10
C ASP A 148 -8.45 1.98 22.87
N SER A 149 -8.16 1.60 21.62
CA SER A 149 -6.95 0.83 21.29
C SER A 149 -5.67 1.62 21.54
N ALA A 150 -5.65 2.91 21.18
CA ALA A 150 -4.51 3.77 21.47
C ALA A 150 -4.23 3.85 22.98
N ARG A 151 -5.27 3.90 23.83
CA ARG A 151 -5.11 3.88 25.30
C ARG A 151 -4.65 2.52 25.82
N ARG A 152 -5.20 1.43 25.30
CA ARG A 152 -4.75 0.07 25.64
C ARG A 152 -3.26 -0.14 25.35
N LEU A 153 -2.78 0.43 24.24
CA LEU A 153 -1.37 0.42 23.83
C LEU A 153 -0.54 1.54 24.48
N GLU A 154 -1.13 2.33 25.39
CA GLU A 154 -0.48 3.45 26.09
C GLU A 154 0.16 4.49 25.14
N LEU A 155 -0.41 4.66 23.93
CA LEU A 155 0.07 5.62 22.95
C LEU A 155 -0.16 7.05 23.42
N ARG A 156 0.89 7.86 23.35
CA ARG A 156 0.84 9.29 23.67
C ARG A 156 0.64 10.08 22.39
N ILE A 157 -0.63 10.41 22.11
CA ILE A 157 -1.03 11.19 20.93
C ILE A 157 -1.63 12.50 21.42
N GLU A 158 -1.12 13.61 20.89
CA GLU A 158 -1.68 14.93 21.18
C GLU A 158 -3.15 15.00 20.75
N GLY A 159 -4.01 15.57 21.60
CA GLY A 159 -5.43 15.72 21.25
C GLY A 159 -6.21 14.41 21.10
N LEU A 160 -5.71 13.28 21.61
CA LEU A 160 -6.37 11.97 21.49
C LEU A 160 -7.83 11.99 21.94
N ASP A 161 -8.20 12.81 22.92
CA ASP A 161 -9.56 12.89 23.46
C ASP A 161 -10.53 13.80 22.67
N ALA A 162 -10.07 14.47 21.59
CA ALA A 162 -10.95 15.24 20.72
C ALA A 162 -12.03 14.35 20.08
N GLU A 163 -13.15 14.89 19.61
CA GLU A 163 -14.14 14.11 18.84
C GLU A 163 -13.73 13.99 17.36
N GLY A 164 -14.24 12.96 16.67
CA GLY A 164 -14.03 12.79 15.23
C GLY A 164 -12.70 12.10 14.85
N PRO A 165 -12.23 12.29 13.61
CA PRO A 165 -10.95 11.72 13.13
C PRO A 165 -9.75 12.16 13.98
N ILE A 166 -8.75 11.28 14.10
CA ILE A 166 -7.44 11.66 14.64
C ILE A 166 -6.64 12.26 13.49
N ASP A 167 -6.35 13.56 13.59
CA ASP A 167 -5.59 14.31 12.60
C ASP A 167 -4.55 15.21 13.28
N VAL A 168 -3.39 14.63 13.58
CA VAL A 168 -2.26 15.32 14.20
C VAL A 168 -0.95 14.97 13.50
N PRO A 169 -0.07 15.95 13.23
CA PRO A 169 1.20 15.67 12.56
C PRO A 169 2.11 14.84 13.48
N MET A 170 2.57 13.68 12.98
CA MET A 170 3.41 12.72 13.73
C MET A 170 4.75 12.43 13.02
N GLY A 171 5.15 13.28 12.07
CA GLY A 171 6.39 13.15 11.30
C GLY A 171 6.22 12.44 9.96
N LEU A 172 7.31 12.35 9.19
CA LEU A 172 7.33 11.70 7.89
C LEU A 172 7.39 10.17 8.02
N CYS A 173 6.74 9.48 7.09
CA CYS A 173 6.80 8.02 6.95
C CYS A 173 6.79 7.62 5.47
N ARG A 174 7.05 6.34 5.18
CA ARG A 174 6.87 5.75 3.86
C ARG A 174 5.66 4.85 3.81
N VAL A 175 4.85 5.01 2.78
CA VAL A 175 3.68 4.17 2.52
C VAL A 175 3.81 3.48 1.16
N ARG A 176 3.28 2.26 1.05
CA ARG A 176 3.29 1.46 -0.18
C ARG A 176 1.88 1.24 -0.70
N PHE A 177 1.64 1.65 -1.94
CA PHE A 177 0.43 1.32 -2.67
C PHE A 177 0.62 0.05 -3.50
N GLY A 178 -0.42 -0.76 -3.59
CA GLY A 178 -0.56 -1.81 -4.59
C GLY A 178 -1.53 -1.32 -5.68
N GLU A 179 -1.05 -1.26 -6.92
CA GLU A 179 -1.82 -0.78 -8.06
C GLU A 179 -2.61 -1.91 -8.73
N ASP A 180 -3.62 -1.55 -9.53
CA ASP A 180 -4.50 -2.50 -10.22
C ASP A 180 -3.74 -3.41 -11.21
N ASP A 181 -2.59 -2.96 -11.73
CA ASP A 181 -1.70 -3.72 -12.60
C ASP A 181 -0.73 -4.64 -11.83
N GLY A 182 -0.82 -4.66 -10.49
CA GLY A 182 0.05 -5.42 -9.60
C GLY A 182 1.37 -4.73 -9.28
N ALA A 183 1.62 -3.52 -9.81
CA ALA A 183 2.79 -2.74 -9.43
C ALA A 183 2.72 -2.30 -7.97
N GLN A 184 3.89 -2.12 -7.35
CA GLN A 184 4.01 -1.56 -6.02
C GLN A 184 4.84 -0.28 -6.07
N HIS A 185 4.34 0.76 -5.43
CA HIS A 185 4.97 2.06 -5.42
C HIS A 185 5.00 2.64 -4.01
N ASP A 186 6.17 3.14 -3.63
CA ASP A 186 6.40 3.74 -2.33
C ASP A 186 6.38 5.27 -2.45
N TYR A 187 5.75 5.91 -1.48
CA TYR A 187 5.62 7.35 -1.42
C TYR A 187 5.99 7.86 -0.02
N TYR A 188 6.63 9.03 0.04
CA TYR A 188 6.72 9.80 1.27
C TYR A 188 5.35 10.40 1.62
N ALA A 189 4.99 10.26 2.89
CA ALA A 189 3.76 10.77 3.47
C ALA A 189 4.04 11.42 4.83
N GLU A 190 3.20 12.36 5.23
CA GLU A 190 3.16 12.86 6.61
C GLU A 190 2.18 12.01 7.41
N ARG A 191 2.64 11.40 8.50
CA ARG A 191 1.78 10.64 9.40
C ARG A 191 0.83 11.60 10.12
N ARG A 192 -0.47 11.29 10.05
CA ARG A 192 -1.58 12.10 10.60
C ARG A 192 -2.28 11.44 11.79
N GLY A 193 -1.88 10.22 12.14
CA GLY A 193 -2.44 9.45 13.23
C GLY A 193 -1.69 8.13 13.42
N PRO A 194 -2.17 7.23 14.31
CA PRO A 194 -1.48 5.98 14.60
C PRO A 194 -1.39 5.04 13.39
N VAL A 195 -2.37 5.14 12.47
CA VAL A 195 -2.52 4.29 11.28
C VAL A 195 -2.92 5.09 10.04
N THR A 196 -2.81 6.43 10.07
CA THR A 196 -3.18 7.32 8.96
C THR A 196 -2.02 8.19 8.52
N ALA A 197 -1.94 8.47 7.22
CA ALA A 197 -0.95 9.37 6.64
C ALA A 197 -1.54 10.14 5.46
N ARG A 198 -1.02 11.34 5.20
CA ARG A 198 -1.31 12.12 3.99
C ARG A 198 -0.10 12.10 3.06
N VAL A 199 -0.28 11.65 1.83
CA VAL A 199 0.81 11.55 0.86
C VAL A 199 1.29 12.96 0.47
N VAL A 200 2.61 13.18 0.54
CA VAL A 200 3.24 14.49 0.25
C VAL A 200 4.18 14.43 -0.96
N GLN A 201 4.49 13.24 -1.44
CA GLN A 201 5.31 13.04 -2.64
C GLN A 201 4.43 13.08 -3.89
N LEU A 202 4.83 13.89 -4.87
CA LEU A 202 4.26 13.85 -6.22
C LEU A 202 4.66 12.55 -6.93
N ALA A 203 3.69 11.91 -7.57
CA ALA A 203 3.96 10.87 -8.54
C ALA A 203 4.62 11.47 -9.80
N GLY A 204 5.34 10.62 -10.53
CA GLY A 204 5.73 10.95 -11.90
C GLY A 204 4.49 10.94 -12.82
N PRO A 205 4.51 11.68 -13.94
CA PRO A 205 3.34 11.92 -14.80
C PRO A 205 2.78 10.65 -15.49
N ARG A 206 3.54 9.54 -15.47
CA ARG A 206 3.16 8.24 -16.04
C ARG A 206 2.70 7.23 -14.98
N ARG A 207 2.70 7.62 -13.71
CA ARG A 207 2.21 6.80 -12.60
C ARG A 207 0.88 7.35 -12.12
N ARG A 208 0.12 6.52 -11.41
CA ARG A 208 -1.02 6.99 -10.66
C ARG A 208 -0.56 8.03 -9.64
N GLU A 209 -1.31 9.13 -9.59
CA GLU A 209 -1.06 10.18 -8.62
C GLU A 209 -1.78 9.86 -7.31
N HIS A 210 -1.03 9.98 -6.23
CA HIS A 210 -1.51 9.79 -4.86
C HIS A 210 -1.26 11.03 -3.99
N PHE A 211 -0.63 12.08 -4.53
CA PHE A 211 -0.39 13.32 -3.80
C PHE A 211 -1.69 13.85 -3.15
N GLU A 212 -1.58 14.20 -1.88
CA GLU A 212 -2.67 14.62 -0.98
C GLU A 212 -3.69 13.55 -0.60
N ASP A 213 -3.59 12.30 -1.07
CA ASP A 213 -4.42 11.21 -0.57
C ASP A 213 -4.25 11.07 0.95
N LEU A 214 -5.37 11.06 1.69
CA LEU A 214 -5.41 10.61 3.08
C LEU A 214 -5.65 9.11 3.10
N VAL A 215 -4.71 8.35 3.64
CA VAL A 215 -4.73 6.90 3.63
C VAL A 215 -4.76 6.30 5.02
N VAL A 216 -5.26 5.07 5.11
CA VAL A 216 -5.03 4.15 6.22
C VAL A 216 -3.97 3.14 5.81
N PHE A 217 -2.98 2.90 6.67
CA PHE A 217 -1.94 1.90 6.47
C PHE A 217 -1.91 0.88 7.61
N ASP A 218 -1.40 -0.32 7.32
CA ASP A 218 -1.10 -1.32 8.35
C ASP A 218 0.19 -0.93 9.08
N ALA A 219 0.18 -0.94 10.42
CA ALA A 219 1.35 -0.58 11.22
C ALA A 219 2.48 -1.63 11.20
N GLY A 220 2.24 -2.82 10.61
CA GLY A 220 3.27 -3.81 10.31
C GLY A 220 4.08 -3.44 9.06
N PRO A 221 5.36 -3.04 9.18
CA PRO A 221 6.16 -2.66 8.01
C PRO A 221 6.45 -3.88 7.12
N VAL A 222 6.46 -3.67 5.80
CA VAL A 222 6.70 -4.74 4.81
C VAL A 222 8.17 -4.96 4.47
N ASN A 223 9.04 -4.00 4.75
CA ASN A 223 10.47 -4.14 4.54
C ASN A 223 11.15 -4.73 5.79
N PRO A 224 12.04 -5.73 5.62
CA PRO A 224 12.73 -6.33 6.76
C PRO A 224 13.62 -5.31 7.45
N ARG A 225 13.67 -5.38 8.78
CA ARG A 225 14.64 -4.63 9.56
C ARG A 225 16.03 -5.29 9.40
N PRO A 226 17.08 -4.52 9.07
CA PRO A 226 18.45 -5.05 9.02
C PRO A 226 18.83 -5.70 10.35
N GLU A 227 19.59 -6.79 10.30
CA GLU A 227 20.21 -7.34 11.51
C GLU A 227 21.26 -6.34 12.03
N PRO A 228 21.34 -6.10 13.34
CA PRO A 228 22.40 -5.28 13.90
C PRO A 228 23.74 -5.97 13.61
N ASN A 229 24.62 -5.30 12.87
CA ASN A 229 25.93 -5.84 12.52
C ASN A 229 26.73 -6.12 13.81
N GLY A 230 27.06 -7.39 14.05
CA GLY A 230 27.62 -7.88 15.31
C GLY A 230 29.10 -7.54 15.59
N ASP A 231 29.77 -6.81 14.71
CA ASP A 231 31.21 -6.53 14.83
C ASP A 231 31.52 -5.06 14.53
N GLY A 232 31.67 -4.25 15.58
CA GLY A 232 32.21 -2.90 15.44
C GLY A 232 32.13 -2.10 16.73
N ASP A 233 33.28 -1.87 17.36
CA ASP A 233 33.51 -0.81 18.35
C ASP A 233 33.33 0.57 17.67
N GLY A 234 32.10 0.91 17.32
CA GLY A 234 31.71 2.16 16.69
C GLY A 234 30.54 2.77 17.44
N ASP A 235 30.81 3.81 18.21
CA ASP A 235 29.78 4.70 18.71
C ASP A 235 29.01 5.30 17.50
N GLY A 236 27.76 4.89 17.28
CA GLY A 236 26.79 5.59 16.41
C GLY A 236 26.11 4.78 15.30
N ASP A 237 24.78 4.75 15.36
CA ASP A 237 23.88 4.97 14.21
C ASP A 237 23.64 3.82 13.20
N GLY A 238 23.58 2.56 13.66
CA GLY A 238 23.05 1.44 12.84
C GLY A 238 21.53 1.43 12.67
N ASP A 239 20.80 2.19 13.49
CA ASP A 239 19.34 2.35 13.44
C ASP A 239 18.87 3.54 12.56
N ASP A 240 19.78 4.43 12.15
CA ASP A 240 19.45 5.72 11.53
C ASP A 240 19.09 5.62 10.03
N GLU A 241 19.29 4.47 9.38
CA GLU A 241 19.00 4.29 7.94
C GLU A 241 17.77 3.41 7.66
N TRP A 242 17.21 2.71 8.65
CA TRP A 242 16.04 1.87 8.41
C TRP A 242 14.74 2.68 8.42
N GLU A 243 14.24 2.98 7.24
CA GLU A 243 12.92 3.59 7.05
C GLU A 243 11.82 2.51 6.89
N PRO A 244 10.92 2.33 7.88
CA PRO A 244 9.80 1.39 7.74
C PRO A 244 8.84 1.84 6.64
N ILE A 245 8.38 0.87 5.85
CA ILE A 245 7.43 1.05 4.75
C ILE A 245 6.12 0.37 5.14
N TYR A 246 5.06 1.15 5.26
CA TYR A 246 3.74 0.67 5.69
C TYR A 246 2.82 0.43 4.48
N PRO A 247 2.17 -0.72 4.35
CA PRO A 247 1.28 -0.97 3.22
C PRO A 247 -0.04 -0.20 3.41
N VAL A 248 -0.47 0.50 2.36
CA VAL A 248 -1.77 1.18 2.33
C VAL A 248 -2.87 0.13 2.23
N VAL A 249 -3.86 0.24 3.13
CA VAL A 249 -5.02 -0.66 3.20
C VAL A 249 -6.24 0.00 2.55
N ALA A 250 -6.40 1.33 2.71
CA ALA A 250 -7.50 2.08 2.13
C ALA A 250 -7.14 3.56 1.90
N VAL A 251 -7.78 4.18 0.91
CA VAL A 251 -7.78 5.63 0.73
C VAL A 251 -9.07 6.18 1.34
N LEU A 252 -8.97 7.02 2.37
CA LEU A 252 -10.11 7.66 3.04
C LEU A 252 -10.60 8.87 2.25
N GLU A 253 -9.66 9.71 1.81
CA GLU A 253 -9.94 10.92 1.05
C GLU A 253 -8.97 10.96 -0.14
N PRO A 254 -9.44 10.86 -1.39
CA PRO A 254 -8.58 11.06 -2.54
C PRO A 254 -8.12 12.52 -2.60
N GLY A 255 -6.86 12.76 -2.96
CA GLY A 255 -6.31 14.09 -3.19
C GLY A 255 -6.93 14.77 -4.40
N GLY A 256 -7.40 13.99 -5.39
CA GLY A 256 -8.04 14.51 -6.60
C GLY A 256 -7.06 15.31 -7.46
N ARG A 257 -5.86 14.76 -7.65
CA ARG A 257 -4.72 15.40 -8.32
C ARG A 257 -4.26 14.59 -9.52
N ARG A 258 -3.66 15.29 -10.49
CA ARG A 258 -3.00 14.66 -11.63
C ARG A 258 -1.75 15.43 -12.03
N THR A 259 -0.65 14.73 -12.22
CA THR A 259 0.63 15.33 -12.57
C THR A 259 0.92 15.22 -14.07
N TRP A 260 1.40 16.34 -14.64
CA TRP A 260 1.82 16.47 -16.04
C TRP A 260 3.29 16.87 -16.11
N ALA A 261 4.05 16.37 -17.09
CA ALA A 261 5.37 16.92 -17.38
C ALA A 261 5.23 18.22 -18.17
N LEU A 262 6.09 19.18 -17.84
CA LEU A 262 6.45 20.32 -18.67
C LEU A 262 7.93 20.18 -19.01
N ASP A 263 8.26 20.18 -20.28
CA ASP A 263 9.62 19.91 -20.77
C ASP A 263 10.00 20.83 -21.93
N GLY A 264 11.28 21.18 -22.04
CA GLY A 264 11.82 21.99 -23.13
C GLY A 264 12.86 23.02 -22.69
N VAL A 265 13.15 23.97 -23.59
CA VAL A 265 14.11 25.05 -23.30
C VAL A 265 13.51 26.05 -22.31
N HIS A 266 14.29 26.44 -21.30
CA HIS A 266 13.86 27.38 -20.28
C HIS A 266 13.54 28.76 -20.91
N PRO A 267 12.33 29.32 -20.69
CA PRO A 267 11.88 30.57 -21.33
C PRO A 267 12.46 31.85 -20.69
N GLY A 268 13.50 31.72 -19.85
CA GLY A 268 13.93 32.73 -18.89
C GLY A 268 13.08 32.78 -17.61
N PRO A 269 13.61 33.36 -16.52
CA PRO A 269 12.98 33.33 -15.20
C PRO A 269 11.63 34.07 -15.15
N GLU A 270 11.54 35.26 -15.74
CA GLU A 270 10.30 36.06 -15.70
C GLU A 270 9.12 35.37 -16.37
N ALA A 271 9.34 34.76 -17.55
CA ALA A 271 8.30 34.04 -18.26
C ALA A 271 7.90 32.74 -17.55
N TRP A 272 8.88 32.04 -16.95
CA TRP A 272 8.63 30.84 -16.16
C TRP A 272 7.82 31.14 -14.90
N ASP A 273 8.22 32.15 -14.11
CA ASP A 273 7.52 32.55 -12.89
C ASP A 273 6.08 32.99 -13.20
N ALA A 274 5.88 33.69 -14.32
CA ALA A 274 4.54 34.05 -14.78
C ALA A 274 3.68 32.83 -15.16
N LEU A 275 4.25 31.80 -15.78
CA LEU A 275 3.55 30.55 -16.07
C LEU A 275 3.20 29.81 -14.76
N VAL A 276 4.16 29.69 -13.84
CA VAL A 276 3.95 29.05 -12.53
C VAL A 276 2.83 29.73 -11.77
N ALA A 277 2.84 31.07 -11.66
CA ALA A 277 1.79 31.81 -10.97
C ALA A 277 0.39 31.59 -11.58
N ARG A 278 0.29 31.42 -12.91
CA ARG A 278 -0.97 31.11 -13.58
C ARG A 278 -1.45 29.69 -13.30
N LEU A 279 -0.54 28.71 -13.27
CA LEU A 279 -0.88 27.33 -12.92
C LEU A 279 -1.27 27.20 -11.45
N GLU A 280 -0.58 27.90 -10.55
CA GLU A 280 -0.94 27.98 -9.12
C GLU A 280 -2.30 28.65 -8.92
N ALA A 281 -2.66 29.65 -9.73
CA ALA A 281 -3.99 30.26 -9.71
C ALA A 281 -5.12 29.30 -10.13
N LEU A 282 -4.80 28.22 -10.84
CA LEU A 282 -5.72 27.11 -11.12
C LEU A 282 -5.73 26.05 -10.00
N GLY A 283 -5.03 26.29 -8.89
CA GLY A 283 -4.84 25.33 -7.81
C GLY A 283 -3.73 24.32 -8.07
N GLY A 284 -2.85 24.56 -9.04
CA GLY A 284 -1.72 23.69 -9.35
C GLY A 284 -0.56 23.81 -8.35
N LEU A 285 0.24 22.75 -8.24
CA LEU A 285 1.52 22.73 -7.56
C LEU A 285 2.62 22.43 -8.59
N ILE A 286 3.56 23.36 -8.76
CA ILE A 286 4.66 23.20 -9.71
C ILE A 286 5.95 22.82 -8.98
N ARG A 287 6.62 21.78 -9.47
CA ARG A 287 7.91 21.32 -8.95
C ARG A 287 8.90 21.12 -10.08
N VAL A 288 9.93 21.97 -10.13
CA VAL A 288 11.06 21.78 -11.04
C VAL A 288 11.85 20.55 -10.61
N ARG A 289 12.16 19.68 -11.58
CA ARG A 289 12.87 18.40 -11.40
C ARG A 289 14.25 18.44 -12.04
N SER A 290 14.47 19.30 -13.04
CA SER A 290 15.76 19.61 -13.63
C SER A 290 16.62 20.48 -12.72
N ASP A 291 17.93 20.43 -12.91
CA ASP A 291 18.90 21.38 -12.35
C ASP A 291 19.65 22.12 -13.47
N ALA A 292 20.73 22.84 -13.12
CA ALA A 292 21.51 23.61 -14.08
C ALA A 292 22.25 22.76 -15.13
N ALA A 293 22.38 21.45 -14.92
CA ALA A 293 22.99 20.52 -15.87
C ALA A 293 22.01 20.08 -16.96
N TYR A 294 20.70 20.28 -16.77
CA TYR A 294 19.69 20.01 -17.78
C TYR A 294 19.74 21.09 -18.88
N GLN A 295 20.28 20.73 -20.04
CA GLN A 295 20.52 21.64 -21.15
C GLN A 295 20.24 20.96 -22.49
N HIS A 296 19.95 21.76 -23.51
CA HIS A 296 19.66 21.31 -24.87
C HIS A 296 20.56 22.02 -25.87
N ASP A 297 20.92 21.32 -26.95
CA ASP A 297 21.68 21.93 -28.04
C ASP A 297 20.81 22.96 -28.78
N ASP A 298 21.41 24.07 -29.19
CA ASP A 298 20.74 25.06 -30.04
C ASP A 298 20.71 24.55 -31.49
N PRO A 299 19.53 24.20 -32.05
CA PRO A 299 19.44 23.69 -33.41
C PRO A 299 19.84 24.73 -34.46
N ASP A 300 19.85 26.02 -34.08
CA ASP A 300 20.16 27.14 -34.97
C ASP A 300 21.60 27.66 -34.80
N ASP A 301 22.37 27.15 -33.82
CA ASP A 301 23.74 27.59 -33.50
C ASP A 301 24.61 26.44 -32.97
N GLU A 302 25.41 25.83 -33.85
CA GLU A 302 26.22 24.65 -33.53
C GLU A 302 27.23 24.92 -32.40
N GLY A 303 27.15 24.11 -31.33
CA GLY A 303 28.02 24.24 -30.16
C GLY A 303 27.51 25.21 -29.09
N ARG A 304 26.37 25.87 -29.31
CA ARG A 304 25.66 26.62 -28.28
C ARG A 304 24.73 25.69 -27.50
N SER A 305 24.83 25.74 -26.18
CA SER A 305 23.94 25.03 -25.26
C SER A 305 22.93 25.99 -24.64
N LEU A 306 21.71 25.49 -24.43
CA LEU A 306 20.56 26.23 -23.95
C LEU A 306 20.10 25.66 -22.61
N PRO A 307 19.78 26.49 -21.60
CA PRO A 307 19.24 25.99 -20.35
C PRO A 307 17.90 25.30 -20.61
N GLY A 308 17.75 24.07 -20.14
CA GLY A 308 16.50 23.31 -20.19
C GLY A 308 15.66 23.51 -18.94
N ILE A 309 14.40 23.08 -19.00
CA ILE A 309 13.54 22.96 -17.84
C ILE A 309 12.68 21.70 -17.95
N TYR A 310 12.76 20.87 -16.91
CA TYR A 310 11.86 19.74 -16.70
C TYR A 310 11.13 19.94 -15.38
N ALA A 311 9.80 20.02 -15.42
CA ALA A 311 8.98 20.29 -14.24
C ALA A 311 7.73 19.41 -14.22
N TYR A 312 7.24 19.15 -13.01
CA TYR A 312 5.95 18.54 -12.76
C TYR A 312 4.93 19.62 -12.48
N ALA A 313 3.81 19.58 -13.20
CA ALA A 313 2.62 20.36 -12.93
C ALA A 313 1.54 19.45 -12.36
N CYS A 314 1.41 19.43 -11.03
CA CYS A 314 0.37 18.70 -10.34
C CYS A 314 -0.89 19.55 -10.27
N MET A 315 -1.90 19.21 -11.08
CA MET A 315 -3.12 19.98 -11.26
C MET A 315 -4.31 19.28 -10.61
N PRO A 316 -5.38 20.02 -10.24
CA PRO A 316 -6.64 19.38 -9.84
C PRO A 316 -7.16 18.45 -10.94
N GLU A 317 -7.58 17.25 -10.57
CA GLU A 317 -8.09 16.25 -11.51
C GLU A 317 -9.38 16.71 -12.20
N ALA A 318 -10.16 17.58 -11.55
CA ALA A 318 -11.34 18.21 -12.14
C ALA A 318 -11.03 19.18 -13.30
N LEU A 319 -9.76 19.57 -13.50
CA LEU A 319 -9.35 20.38 -14.63
C LEU A 319 -9.18 19.50 -15.86
N GLU A 320 -10.09 19.67 -16.83
CA GLU A 320 -10.08 18.88 -18.06
C GLU A 320 -8.77 19.04 -18.84
N PRO A 321 -8.18 17.95 -19.37
CA PRO A 321 -6.94 18.00 -20.16
C PRO A 321 -7.00 19.01 -21.31
N ALA A 322 -8.12 19.07 -22.03
CA ALA A 322 -8.30 20.00 -23.14
C ALA A 322 -8.29 21.47 -22.68
N GLN A 323 -8.85 21.76 -21.52
CA GLN A 323 -8.84 23.11 -20.95
C GLN A 323 -7.43 23.53 -20.55
N LEU A 324 -6.70 22.66 -19.85
CA LEU A 324 -5.31 22.93 -19.46
C LEU A 324 -4.42 23.11 -20.69
N HIS A 325 -4.57 22.25 -21.69
CA HIS A 325 -3.83 22.35 -22.95
C HIS A 325 -4.07 23.68 -23.67
N ALA A 326 -5.34 24.12 -23.79
CA ALA A 326 -5.68 25.38 -24.43
C ALA A 326 -5.07 26.58 -23.70
N GLN A 327 -5.11 26.57 -22.36
CA GLN A 327 -4.52 27.63 -21.53
C GLN A 327 -2.99 27.67 -21.66
N LEU A 328 -2.32 26.52 -21.56
CA LEU A 328 -0.87 26.44 -21.75
C LEU A 328 -0.48 26.97 -23.14
N THR A 329 -1.18 26.53 -24.18
CA THR A 329 -0.95 26.97 -25.56
C THR A 329 -1.10 28.49 -25.69
N GLU A 330 -2.15 29.08 -25.13
CA GLU A 330 -2.37 30.53 -25.15
C GLU A 330 -1.26 31.28 -24.41
N TRP A 331 -0.90 30.82 -23.20
CA TRP A 331 0.04 31.51 -22.33
C TRP A 331 1.48 31.44 -22.84
N THR A 332 1.83 30.38 -23.57
CA THR A 332 3.17 30.18 -24.14
C THR A 332 3.26 30.51 -25.63
N ALA A 333 2.20 31.01 -26.26
CA ALA A 333 2.15 31.24 -27.71
C ALA A 333 3.25 32.21 -28.24
N GLY A 334 3.71 33.13 -27.40
CA GLY A 334 4.72 34.13 -27.75
C GLY A 334 6.16 33.71 -27.42
N TRP A 335 6.38 32.49 -26.92
CA TRP A 335 7.71 32.05 -26.51
C TRP A 335 8.54 31.69 -27.74
N GLU A 336 9.79 32.15 -27.76
CA GLU A 336 10.73 31.88 -28.85
C GLU A 336 10.96 30.37 -29.05
N ARG A 337 10.93 29.61 -27.95
CA ARG A 337 11.13 28.16 -27.93
C ARG A 337 10.00 27.51 -27.12
N PRO A 338 9.24 26.59 -27.73
CA PRO A 338 8.05 26.04 -27.09
C PRO A 338 8.42 25.00 -26.04
N LEU A 339 7.63 24.94 -24.96
CA LEU A 339 7.57 23.75 -24.11
C LEU A 339 6.67 22.68 -24.73
N VAL A 340 6.85 21.45 -24.27
CA VAL A 340 5.99 20.30 -24.54
C VAL A 340 5.44 19.71 -23.25
N TRP A 341 4.31 19.03 -23.37
CA TRP A 341 3.63 18.33 -22.28
C TRP A 341 3.11 16.96 -22.78
N PRO A 342 4.01 15.96 -22.94
CA PRO A 342 3.69 14.73 -23.66
C PRO A 342 2.49 13.96 -23.09
N GLU A 343 2.41 13.82 -21.76
CA GLU A 343 1.32 13.11 -21.11
C GLU A 343 -0.02 13.85 -21.24
N LEU A 344 0.00 15.20 -21.22
CA LEU A 344 -1.20 16.02 -21.43
C LEU A 344 -1.69 15.92 -22.88
N ALA A 345 -0.77 15.97 -23.85
CA ALA A 345 -1.08 15.75 -25.26
C ALA A 345 -1.72 14.38 -25.48
N ALA A 346 -1.18 13.33 -24.84
CA ALA A 346 -1.73 11.98 -24.91
C ALA A 346 -3.11 11.86 -24.26
N ALA A 347 -3.43 12.68 -23.26
CA ALA A 347 -4.70 12.68 -22.54
C ALA A 347 -5.81 13.53 -23.19
N LEU A 348 -5.52 14.25 -24.28
CA LEU A 348 -6.55 14.96 -25.04
C LEU A 348 -7.60 13.99 -25.62
N PRO A 349 -8.85 14.44 -25.84
CA PRO A 349 -9.86 13.63 -26.52
C PRO A 349 -9.41 13.16 -27.89
N ASP A 350 -9.84 11.96 -28.29
CA ASP A 350 -9.54 11.42 -29.61
C ASP A 350 -10.05 12.33 -30.73
N GLY A 351 -9.13 12.79 -31.59
CA GLY A 351 -9.46 13.66 -32.70
C GLY A 351 -8.25 14.35 -33.34
N PRO A 352 -8.50 15.25 -34.31
CA PRO A 352 -7.46 15.97 -35.03
C PRO A 352 -6.58 16.85 -34.14
N GLU A 353 -7.13 17.35 -33.03
CA GLU A 353 -6.37 18.17 -32.08
C GLU A 353 -5.30 17.35 -31.35
N ARG A 354 -5.68 16.21 -30.76
CA ARG A 354 -4.74 15.26 -30.15
C ARG A 354 -3.63 14.85 -31.12
N GLN A 355 -3.97 14.53 -32.37
CA GLN A 355 -2.99 14.13 -33.37
C GLN A 355 -2.00 15.26 -33.72
N ARG A 356 -2.50 16.50 -33.89
CA ARG A 356 -1.64 17.67 -34.13
C ARG A 356 -0.72 17.94 -32.97
N GLU A 357 -1.23 17.85 -31.75
CA GLU A 357 -0.43 18.12 -30.57
C GLU A 357 0.62 17.03 -30.33
N LEU A 358 0.30 15.75 -30.50
CA LEU A 358 1.28 14.67 -30.44
C LEU A 358 2.38 14.83 -31.49
N ALA A 359 2.03 15.27 -32.70
CA ALA A 359 3.02 15.56 -33.75
C ALA A 359 3.91 16.76 -33.38
N ARG A 360 3.35 17.82 -32.79
CA ARG A 360 4.10 18.97 -32.30
C ARG A 360 5.07 18.57 -31.18
N VAL A 361 4.62 17.74 -30.24
CA VAL A 361 5.47 17.20 -29.17
C VAL A 361 6.65 16.44 -29.77
N ALA A 362 6.41 15.53 -30.72
CA ALA A 362 7.48 14.78 -31.38
C ALA A 362 8.46 15.70 -32.12
N GLU A 363 7.98 16.69 -32.87
CA GLU A 363 8.83 17.65 -33.59
C GLU A 363 9.75 18.44 -32.65
N VAL A 364 9.21 18.94 -31.53
CA VAL A 364 9.99 19.73 -30.57
C VAL A 364 10.97 18.84 -29.81
N THR A 365 10.53 17.63 -29.40
CA THR A 365 11.41 16.63 -28.77
C THR A 365 12.58 16.27 -29.68
N ASP A 366 12.34 16.02 -30.97
CA ASP A 366 13.40 15.71 -31.93
C ASP A 366 14.32 16.92 -32.18
N ARG A 367 13.76 18.13 -32.27
CA ARG A 367 14.53 19.36 -32.54
C ARG A 367 15.50 19.72 -31.41
N TYR A 368 15.11 19.49 -30.16
CA TYR A 368 15.89 19.86 -28.97
C TYR A 368 16.47 18.66 -28.20
N ALA A 369 16.31 17.44 -28.72
CA ALA A 369 16.74 16.19 -28.11
C ALA A 369 16.30 16.05 -26.63
N LEU A 370 14.99 16.22 -26.38
CA LEU A 370 14.38 16.17 -25.04
C LEU A 370 14.33 14.76 -24.44
#